data_AF-A0A2V8YG50-F1
#
_entry.id   AF-A0A2V8YG50-F1
#
_cell.length_a   1.000
_cell.length_b   1.000
_cell.length_c   1.000
_cell.angle_alpha   90.00
_cell.angle_beta   90.00
_cell.angle_gamma   90.00
#
_symmetry.space_group_name_H-M   'P 1'
#
loop_
_entity.id
_entity.type
_entity.pdbx_description
1 polymer ?
#
loop_
_entity_poly.entity_id
_entity_poly.type
_entity_poly.pdbx_seq_one_letter_code
_entity_poly.pdbx_strand_id
1 'polypeptide(L)'
;MPVTAGVFLETQLFVTNNFDFDRRAFAELIDRVKEDRGRVFLTSVTVGEVKRRIQVQVKEAIRFSEVRKYLKVLANSNVPEIRARSERLFPEPVTDELVKQFEDFLEKTKATIIDCSGVNPELVFQQYFELKLPFQEKKDKRHEFPDAFAIEALKDFSRSEGRDIVVITGDQGFRTVCETHGMTVLETVEKFPDKEIAEREPKISAHVLDCFKRSIPEIKHQIDRDFAMSGFELVDNEGEVDGTTLSKLELDHDPLVVRIDRNSAIVEVSVHLEYQAHISYHDPDATHYDKEEGRTYVFNTIHQTVEEEVDFSSEIQIAFDPDDESYCHATIGKLNDGRDFEVTANEEYY
;
A
#
# COMPACT_ATOMS: atom_id res chain seq x y z
N MET A 1 -27.97 -3.71 -18.61
CA MET A 1 -27.02 -4.28 -17.65
C MET A 1 -25.91 -3.26 -17.50
N PRO A 2 -25.44 -2.95 -16.29
CA PRO A 2 -24.23 -2.13 -16.16
C PRO A 2 -23.10 -2.81 -16.95
N VAL A 3 -22.33 -2.02 -17.69
CA VAL A 3 -21.20 -2.53 -18.47
C VAL A 3 -20.15 -2.99 -17.48
N THR A 4 -19.70 -4.24 -17.54
CA THR A 4 -18.57 -4.74 -16.73
C THR A 4 -17.35 -3.86 -17.02
N ALA A 5 -16.93 -3.06 -16.04
CA ALA A 5 -15.80 -2.15 -16.19
C ALA A 5 -14.49 -2.93 -16.25
N GLY A 6 -13.63 -2.56 -17.20
CA GLY A 6 -12.26 -3.03 -17.25
C GLY A 6 -11.39 -2.24 -16.30
N VAL A 7 -10.51 -2.90 -15.56
CA VAL A 7 -9.52 -2.25 -14.71
C VAL A 7 -8.11 -2.64 -15.14
N PHE A 8 -7.30 -1.66 -15.51
CA PHE A 8 -5.88 -1.84 -15.77
C PHE A 8 -5.08 -1.50 -14.52
N LEU A 9 -4.23 -2.44 -14.09
CA LEU A 9 -3.37 -2.27 -12.92
C LEU A 9 -1.95 -1.98 -13.39
N GLU A 10 -1.42 -0.82 -13.00
CA GLU A 10 -0.06 -0.38 -13.33
C GLU A 10 0.96 -0.91 -12.29
N THR A 11 2.24 -0.97 -12.61
CA THR A 11 3.29 -1.55 -11.75
C THR A 11 3.37 -0.85 -10.39
N GLN A 12 3.35 0.49 -10.37
CA GLN A 12 3.50 1.30 -9.16
C GLN A 12 2.47 0.91 -8.10
N LEU A 13 1.26 0.53 -8.51
CA LEU A 13 0.19 0.08 -7.62
C LEU A 13 0.62 -1.07 -6.70
N PHE A 14 1.32 -2.07 -7.25
CA PHE A 14 1.79 -3.21 -6.47
C PHE A 14 2.94 -2.83 -5.54
N VAL A 15 3.78 -1.91 -6.00
CA VAL A 15 4.94 -1.41 -5.25
C VAL A 15 4.49 -0.57 -4.06
N THR A 16 3.55 0.36 -4.23
CA THR A 16 3.04 1.22 -3.16
C THR A 16 2.23 0.45 -2.12
N ASN A 17 1.67 -0.69 -2.50
CA ASN A 17 1.01 -1.63 -1.59
C ASN A 17 1.96 -2.68 -1.00
N ASN A 18 3.29 -2.52 -1.13
CA ASN A 18 4.30 -3.44 -0.60
C ASN A 18 4.12 -4.92 -1.01
N PHE A 19 3.47 -5.15 -2.17
CA PHE A 19 3.06 -6.49 -2.62
C PHE A 19 2.17 -7.25 -1.62
N ASP A 20 1.46 -6.53 -0.75
CA ASP A 20 0.49 -7.11 0.17
C ASP A 20 -0.82 -7.40 -0.58
N PHE A 21 -0.90 -8.62 -1.13
CA PHE A 21 -2.09 -9.11 -1.84
C PHE A 21 -3.24 -9.52 -0.90
N ASP A 22 -3.01 -9.52 0.42
CA ASP A 22 -4.04 -9.79 1.42
C ASP A 22 -4.82 -8.53 1.83
N ARG A 23 -4.40 -7.34 1.39
CA ARG A 23 -5.17 -6.10 1.55
C ARG A 23 -6.58 -6.25 0.99
N ARG A 24 -7.55 -5.67 1.72
CA ARG A 24 -8.97 -5.75 1.35
C ARG A 24 -9.25 -5.22 -0.05
N ALA A 25 -8.58 -4.16 -0.50
CA ALA A 25 -8.80 -3.62 -1.84
C ALA A 25 -8.56 -4.65 -2.96
N PHE A 26 -7.54 -5.52 -2.82
CA PHE A 26 -7.31 -6.62 -3.77
C PHE A 26 -8.35 -7.73 -3.63
N ALA A 27 -8.78 -8.06 -2.40
CA ALA A 27 -9.85 -9.02 -2.17
C ALA A 27 -11.19 -8.56 -2.79
N GLU A 28 -11.55 -7.28 -2.61
CA GLU A 28 -12.74 -6.65 -3.17
C GLU A 28 -12.71 -6.59 -4.71
N LEU A 29 -11.51 -6.43 -5.29
CA LEU A 29 -11.32 -6.53 -6.72
C LEU A 29 -11.52 -7.97 -7.22
N ILE A 30 -10.96 -8.96 -6.52
CA ILE A 30 -11.14 -10.39 -6.83
C ILE A 30 -12.62 -10.76 -6.79
N ASP A 31 -13.36 -10.33 -5.77
CA ASP A 31 -14.78 -10.67 -5.62
C ASP A 31 -15.64 -10.04 -6.72
N ARG A 32 -15.34 -8.80 -7.13
CA ARG A 32 -15.97 -8.18 -8.31
C ARG A 32 -15.73 -8.97 -9.59
N VAL A 33 -14.53 -9.50 -9.79
CA VAL A 33 -14.26 -10.38 -10.95
C VAL A 33 -15.09 -11.67 -10.87
N LYS A 34 -15.17 -12.32 -9.70
CA LYS A 34 -15.95 -13.55 -9.52
C LYS A 34 -17.43 -13.34 -9.81
N GLU A 35 -17.94 -12.15 -9.52
CA GLU A 35 -19.33 -11.74 -9.74
C GLU A 35 -19.61 -11.15 -11.14
N ASP A 36 -18.63 -11.22 -12.07
CA ASP A 36 -18.69 -10.64 -13.42
C ASP A 36 -18.93 -9.12 -13.45
N ARG A 37 -18.51 -8.44 -12.39
CA ARG A 37 -18.59 -6.97 -12.20
C ARG A 37 -17.31 -6.23 -12.53
N GLY A 38 -16.20 -6.95 -12.67
CA GLY A 38 -14.92 -6.38 -13.08
C GLY A 38 -14.11 -7.32 -13.97
N ARG A 39 -13.17 -6.76 -14.74
CA ARG A 39 -12.15 -7.52 -15.48
C ARG A 39 -10.80 -6.88 -15.25
N VAL A 40 -9.80 -7.67 -14.88
CA VAL A 40 -8.45 -7.18 -14.61
C VAL A 40 -7.58 -7.30 -15.85
N PHE A 41 -6.87 -6.22 -16.17
CA PHE A 41 -5.93 -6.11 -17.27
C PHE A 41 -4.56 -5.70 -16.76
N LEU A 42 -3.52 -6.32 -17.29
CA LEU A 42 -2.13 -5.90 -17.13
C LEU A 42 -1.43 -6.05 -18.47
N THR A 43 -0.29 -5.40 -18.67
CA THR A 43 0.56 -5.72 -19.82
C THR A 43 1.60 -6.77 -19.47
N SER A 44 2.14 -7.45 -20.49
CA SER A 44 3.29 -8.36 -20.31
C SER A 44 4.50 -7.65 -19.70
N VAL A 45 4.67 -6.35 -20.01
CA VAL A 45 5.73 -5.51 -19.43
C VAL A 45 5.46 -5.27 -17.94
N THR A 46 4.24 -4.89 -17.56
CA THR A 46 3.83 -4.71 -16.16
C THR A 46 4.07 -5.98 -15.33
N VAL A 47 3.67 -7.16 -15.84
CA VAL A 47 3.90 -8.44 -15.15
C VAL A 47 5.40 -8.69 -14.91
N GLY A 48 6.23 -8.45 -15.93
CA GLY A 48 7.69 -8.59 -15.80
C GLY A 48 8.28 -7.59 -14.80
N GLU A 49 7.76 -6.37 -14.77
CA GLU A 49 8.25 -5.33 -13.88
C GLU A 49 7.89 -5.60 -12.42
N VAL A 50 6.66 -6.02 -12.11
CA VAL A 50 6.24 -6.40 -10.75
C VAL A 50 7.17 -7.49 -10.21
N LYS A 51 7.41 -8.56 -10.98
CA LYS A 51 8.32 -9.65 -10.59
C LYS A 51 9.75 -9.16 -10.35
N ARG A 52 10.25 -8.25 -11.19
CA ARG A 52 11.56 -7.62 -11.00
C ARG A 52 11.59 -6.74 -9.74
N ARG A 53 10.53 -5.98 -9.47
CA ARG A 53 10.43 -5.09 -8.30
C ARG A 53 10.43 -5.89 -7.00
N ILE A 54 9.68 -7.00 -6.94
CA ILE A 54 9.73 -7.96 -5.82
C ILE A 54 11.18 -8.40 -5.57
N GLN A 55 11.88 -8.88 -6.61
CA GLN A 55 13.27 -9.35 -6.48
C GLN A 55 14.23 -8.27 -5.96
N VAL A 56 14.07 -7.02 -6.41
CA VAL A 56 14.92 -5.91 -5.99
C VAL A 56 14.65 -5.56 -4.52
N GLN A 57 13.38 -5.36 -4.15
CA GLN A 57 13.01 -4.95 -2.80
C GLN A 57 13.32 -6.02 -1.75
N VAL A 58 13.08 -7.31 -2.04
CA VAL A 58 13.46 -8.40 -1.12
C VAL A 58 14.97 -8.43 -0.89
N LYS A 59 15.77 -8.22 -1.96
CA LYS A 59 17.23 -8.15 -1.83
C LYS A 59 17.69 -6.95 -1.03
N GLU A 60 17.00 -5.82 -1.13
CA GLU A 60 17.26 -4.59 -0.37
C GLU A 60 16.87 -4.74 1.10
N ALA A 61 15.69 -5.30 1.40
CA ALA A 61 15.24 -5.55 2.77
C ALA A 61 16.19 -6.49 3.52
N ILE A 62 16.69 -7.53 2.83
CA ILE A 62 17.63 -8.52 3.41
C ILE A 62 19.09 -8.12 3.10
N ARG A 63 19.37 -6.87 2.72
CA ARG A 63 20.73 -6.42 2.37
C ARG A 63 21.61 -6.25 3.59
N PHE A 64 21.02 -5.98 4.76
CA PHE A 64 21.76 -5.83 6.01
C PHE A 64 22.60 -7.08 6.28
N SER A 65 23.92 -6.89 6.27
CA SER A 65 24.89 -7.99 6.43
C SER A 65 24.68 -8.75 7.73
N GLU A 66 24.16 -8.05 8.74
CA GLU A 66 23.82 -8.57 10.06
C GLU A 66 22.62 -9.52 10.01
N VAL A 67 21.51 -9.13 9.37
CA VAL A 67 20.34 -10.02 9.18
C VAL A 67 20.77 -11.31 8.49
N ARG A 68 21.54 -11.22 7.40
CA ARG A 68 22.07 -12.41 6.71
C ARG A 68 22.98 -13.24 7.59
N LYS A 69 23.84 -12.62 8.40
CA LYS A 69 24.75 -13.31 9.32
C LYS A 69 23.96 -14.07 10.38
N TYR A 70 22.97 -13.43 11.01
CA TYR A 70 22.12 -14.06 12.02
C TYR A 70 21.27 -15.19 11.43
N LEU A 71 20.63 -14.98 10.27
CA LEU A 71 19.88 -16.02 9.58
C LEU A 71 20.74 -17.26 9.26
N LYS A 72 21.99 -17.06 8.82
CA LYS A 72 22.94 -18.18 8.58
C LYS A 72 23.27 -18.94 9.85
N VAL A 73 23.45 -18.26 10.98
CA VAL A 73 23.70 -18.91 12.28
C VAL A 73 22.49 -19.74 12.70
N LEU A 74 21.29 -19.15 12.62
CA LEU A 74 20.05 -19.84 13.00
C LEU A 74 19.73 -21.03 12.08
N ALA A 75 20.02 -20.92 10.78
CA ALA A 75 19.86 -22.01 9.81
C ALA A 75 20.75 -23.23 10.09
N ASN A 76 21.83 -23.07 10.88
CA ASN A 76 22.67 -24.20 11.31
C ASN A 76 22.15 -24.89 12.58
N SER A 77 20.99 -24.51 13.09
CA SER A 77 20.38 -25.16 14.26
C SER A 77 20.04 -26.62 13.97
N ASN A 78 20.29 -27.48 14.97
CA ASN A 78 19.83 -28.88 14.95
C ASN A 78 18.34 -29.00 15.33
N VAL A 79 17.69 -27.90 15.74
CA VAL A 79 16.24 -27.86 15.95
C VAL A 79 15.57 -27.66 14.59
N PRO A 80 14.80 -28.64 14.08
CA PRO A 80 14.27 -28.60 12.70
C PRO A 80 13.40 -27.37 12.42
N GLU A 81 12.60 -26.95 13.40
CA GLU A 81 11.69 -25.80 13.27
C GLU A 81 12.44 -24.49 13.11
N ILE A 82 13.52 -24.28 13.88
CA ILE A 82 14.37 -23.09 13.80
C ILE A 82 15.06 -23.06 12.44
N ARG A 83 15.70 -24.17 12.07
CA ARG A 83 16.38 -24.30 10.78
C ARG A 83 15.44 -24.00 9.61
N ALA A 84 14.28 -24.64 9.58
CA ALA A 84 13.31 -24.48 8.50
C ALA A 84 12.78 -23.03 8.42
N ARG A 85 12.50 -22.38 9.56
CA ARG A 85 12.05 -20.98 9.56
C ARG A 85 13.14 -20.04 9.08
N SER A 86 14.38 -20.20 9.54
CA SER A 86 15.49 -19.34 9.13
C SER A 86 15.85 -19.52 7.65
N GLU A 87 15.82 -20.75 7.14
CA GLU A 87 16.04 -21.01 5.71
C GLU A 87 14.98 -20.31 4.83
N ARG A 88 13.75 -20.16 5.31
CA ARG A 88 12.67 -19.47 4.58
C ARG A 88 12.79 -17.95 4.54
N LEU A 89 13.62 -17.36 5.40
CA LEU A 89 13.83 -15.90 5.46
C LEU A 89 14.98 -15.43 4.56
N PHE A 90 15.62 -16.33 3.80
CA PHE A 90 16.61 -15.93 2.80
C PHE A 90 15.95 -15.24 1.60
N PRO A 91 16.71 -14.44 0.83
CA PRO A 91 16.16 -13.68 -0.29
C PRO A 91 15.46 -14.52 -1.36
N GLU A 92 16.01 -15.69 -1.73
CA GLU A 92 15.37 -16.50 -2.78
C GLU A 92 14.00 -17.06 -2.34
N PRO A 93 13.85 -17.75 -1.19
CA PRO A 93 12.55 -18.24 -0.75
C PRO A 93 11.48 -17.15 -0.56
N VAL A 94 11.87 -15.99 -0.01
CA VAL A 94 10.93 -14.86 0.16
C VAL A 94 10.51 -14.29 -1.20
N THR A 95 11.45 -14.18 -2.14
CA THR A 95 11.15 -13.75 -3.52
C THR A 95 10.18 -14.72 -4.19
N ASP A 96 10.44 -16.02 -4.11
CA ASP A 96 9.62 -17.05 -4.75
C ASP A 96 8.19 -17.04 -4.18
N GLU A 97 8.04 -16.87 -2.87
CA GLU A 97 6.72 -16.78 -2.23
C GLU A 97 5.95 -15.53 -2.65
N LEU A 98 6.57 -14.33 -2.66
CA LEU A 98 5.90 -13.10 -3.10
C LEU A 98 5.55 -13.12 -4.59
N VAL A 99 6.41 -13.70 -5.43
CA VAL A 99 6.09 -13.91 -6.85
C VAL A 99 4.91 -14.85 -7.01
N LYS A 100 4.85 -15.93 -6.21
CA LYS A 100 3.73 -16.85 -6.22
C LYS A 100 2.43 -16.18 -5.77
N GLN A 101 2.45 -15.34 -4.73
CA GLN A 101 1.27 -14.58 -4.31
C GLN A 101 0.75 -13.66 -5.42
N PHE A 102 1.65 -13.02 -6.16
CA PHE A 102 1.29 -12.24 -7.35
C PHE A 102 0.66 -13.12 -8.44
N GLU A 103 1.23 -14.29 -8.73
CA GLU A 103 0.68 -15.23 -9.71
C GLU A 103 -0.70 -15.76 -9.29
N ASP A 104 -0.88 -16.09 -8.01
CA ASP A 104 -2.17 -16.49 -7.44
C ASP A 104 -3.20 -15.37 -7.55
N PHE A 105 -2.79 -14.10 -7.37
CA PHE A 105 -3.65 -12.93 -7.61
C PHE A 105 -4.09 -12.85 -9.08
N LEU A 106 -3.17 -13.01 -10.04
CA LEU A 106 -3.49 -13.02 -11.47
C LEU A 106 -4.46 -14.17 -11.83
N GLU A 107 -4.28 -15.34 -11.23
CA GLU A 107 -5.19 -16.49 -11.44
C GLU A 107 -6.58 -16.23 -10.84
N LYS A 108 -6.66 -15.76 -9.59
CA LYS A 108 -7.93 -15.45 -8.90
C LYS A 108 -8.73 -14.37 -9.64
N THR A 109 -8.04 -13.39 -10.23
CA THR A 109 -8.66 -12.31 -11.04
C THR A 109 -8.84 -12.67 -12.51
N LYS A 110 -8.41 -13.87 -12.95
CA LYS A 110 -8.40 -14.28 -14.36
C LYS A 110 -7.85 -13.17 -15.26
N ALA A 111 -6.76 -12.54 -14.82
CA ALA A 111 -6.24 -11.33 -15.42
C ALA A 111 -5.92 -11.55 -16.90
N THR A 112 -6.36 -10.62 -17.75
CA THR A 112 -6.01 -10.63 -19.17
C THR A 112 -4.69 -9.89 -19.34
N ILE A 113 -3.67 -10.59 -19.83
CA ILE A 113 -2.35 -10.03 -20.09
C ILE A 113 -2.28 -9.52 -21.53
N ILE A 114 -2.22 -8.20 -21.68
CA ILE A 114 -2.06 -7.51 -22.95
C ILE A 114 -0.61 -7.68 -23.41
N ASP A 115 -0.43 -8.28 -24.58
CA ASP A 115 0.90 -8.51 -25.14
C ASP A 115 1.50 -7.21 -25.70
N CYS A 116 2.68 -6.83 -25.21
CA CYS A 116 3.43 -5.68 -25.72
C CYS A 116 4.24 -5.98 -26.98
N SER A 117 4.31 -7.24 -27.44
CA SER A 117 5.13 -7.60 -28.62
C SER A 117 4.70 -6.90 -29.91
N GLY A 118 3.44 -6.46 -29.99
CA GLY A 118 2.89 -5.71 -31.11
C GLY A 118 3.24 -4.22 -31.12
N VAL A 119 3.80 -3.67 -30.03
CA VAL A 119 4.14 -2.24 -29.94
C VAL A 119 5.34 -1.93 -30.82
N ASN A 120 5.20 -0.92 -31.70
CA ASN A 120 6.29 -0.49 -32.57
C ASN A 120 7.38 0.25 -31.76
N PRO A 121 8.61 -0.29 -31.65
CA PRO A 121 9.68 0.35 -30.89
C PRO A 121 10.07 1.73 -31.42
N GLU A 122 9.92 1.97 -32.74
CA GLU A 122 10.24 3.26 -33.36
C GLU A 122 9.35 4.38 -32.80
N LEU A 123 8.08 4.08 -32.49
CA LEU A 123 7.18 5.05 -31.86
C LEU A 123 7.64 5.41 -30.45
N VAL A 124 8.07 4.41 -29.67
CA VAL A 124 8.59 4.63 -28.31
C VAL A 124 9.87 5.45 -28.34
N PHE A 125 10.79 5.16 -29.27
CA PHE A 125 12.01 5.96 -29.44
C PHE A 125 11.70 7.40 -29.89
N GLN A 126 10.73 7.59 -30.77
CA GLN A 126 10.29 8.93 -31.17
C GLN A 126 9.77 9.72 -29.96
N GLN A 127 8.92 9.11 -29.11
CA GLN A 127 8.44 9.74 -27.89
C GLN A 127 9.58 10.14 -26.95
N TYR A 128 10.58 9.27 -26.80
CA TYR A 128 11.78 9.54 -26.01
C TYR A 128 12.58 10.74 -26.54
N PHE A 129 12.84 10.79 -27.86
CA PHE A 129 13.60 11.90 -28.46
C PHE A 129 12.84 13.23 -28.44
N GLU A 130 11.52 13.17 -28.55
CA GLU A 130 10.63 14.34 -28.51
C GLU A 130 10.25 14.78 -27.09
N LEU A 131 10.72 14.07 -26.06
CA LEU A 131 10.36 14.31 -24.64
C LEU A 131 8.84 14.32 -24.40
N LYS A 132 8.14 13.41 -25.07
CA LYS A 132 6.72 13.19 -24.85
C LYS A 132 6.52 12.24 -23.68
N LEU A 133 5.49 12.53 -22.87
CA LEU A 133 5.11 11.64 -21.76
C LEU A 133 4.91 10.19 -22.27
N PRO A 134 5.35 9.18 -21.50
CA PRO A 134 5.82 9.27 -20.10
C PRO A 134 7.24 9.81 -19.92
N PHE A 135 8.00 10.08 -20.98
CA PHE A 135 9.38 10.57 -20.85
C PHE A 135 9.44 12.01 -20.32
N GLN A 136 10.08 12.20 -19.16
CA GLN A 136 10.26 13.52 -18.54
C GLN A 136 11.71 13.99 -18.66
N GLU A 137 11.98 15.28 -18.40
CA GLU A 137 13.34 15.81 -18.35
C GLU A 137 14.04 15.42 -17.04
N LYS A 138 14.36 14.13 -16.90
CA LYS A 138 15.05 13.53 -15.75
C LYS A 138 16.43 12.97 -16.11
N LYS A 139 17.28 12.80 -15.10
CA LYS A 139 18.67 12.31 -15.24
C LYS A 139 18.73 10.82 -15.65
N ASP A 140 17.78 10.00 -15.22
CA ASP A 140 17.68 8.59 -15.62
C ASP A 140 16.29 8.27 -16.17
N LYS A 141 16.19 8.23 -17.51
CA LYS A 141 14.95 7.95 -18.25
C LYS A 141 14.80 6.48 -18.62
N ARG A 142 15.78 5.64 -18.28
CA ARG A 142 15.74 4.20 -18.64
C ARG A 142 14.56 3.49 -18.00
N HIS A 143 14.10 4.01 -16.87
CA HIS A 143 12.94 3.50 -16.14
C HIS A 143 11.60 3.86 -16.80
N GLU A 144 11.56 4.81 -17.74
CA GLU A 144 10.32 5.28 -18.40
C GLU A 144 10.00 4.47 -19.67
N PHE A 145 10.93 3.67 -20.18
CA PHE A 145 10.71 2.82 -21.36
C PHE A 145 9.65 1.73 -21.12
N PRO A 146 9.70 0.94 -20.03
CA PRO A 146 8.64 -0.01 -19.71
C PRO A 146 7.25 0.63 -19.73
N ASP A 147 7.08 1.80 -19.09
CA ASP A 147 5.83 2.54 -19.07
C ASP A 147 5.38 2.93 -20.46
N ALA A 148 6.29 3.43 -21.31
CA ALA A 148 5.96 3.80 -22.68
C ALA A 148 5.44 2.60 -23.49
N PHE A 149 6.05 1.42 -23.35
CA PHE A 149 5.55 0.19 -23.99
C PHE A 149 4.20 -0.26 -23.42
N ALA A 150 4.01 -0.17 -22.10
CA ALA A 150 2.76 -0.54 -21.45
C ALA A 150 1.60 0.38 -21.88
N ILE A 151 1.85 1.69 -21.93
CA ILE A 151 0.88 2.72 -22.36
C ILE A 151 0.48 2.51 -23.82
N GLU A 152 1.42 2.30 -24.74
CA GLU A 152 1.09 2.09 -26.15
C GLU A 152 0.28 0.80 -26.36
N ALA A 153 0.66 -0.30 -25.69
CA ALA A 153 -0.11 -1.54 -25.74
C ALA A 153 -1.53 -1.35 -25.18
N LEU A 154 -1.67 -0.62 -24.07
CA LEU A 154 -2.96 -0.32 -23.45
C LEU A 154 -3.84 0.55 -24.36
N LYS A 155 -3.26 1.55 -25.05
CA LYS A 155 -3.99 2.39 -26.00
C LYS A 155 -4.57 1.59 -27.16
N ASP A 156 -3.75 0.72 -27.75
CA ASP A 156 -4.20 -0.12 -28.87
C ASP A 156 -5.25 -1.15 -28.40
N PHE A 157 -5.06 -1.72 -27.22
CA PHE A 157 -6.02 -2.63 -26.61
C PHE A 157 -7.37 -1.94 -26.31
N SER A 158 -7.35 -0.76 -25.69
CA SER A 158 -8.55 0.01 -25.35
C SER A 158 -9.39 0.34 -26.59
N ARG A 159 -8.74 0.71 -27.70
CA ARG A 159 -9.42 0.95 -28.98
C ARG A 159 -10.08 -0.30 -29.54
N SER A 160 -9.47 -1.48 -29.33
CA SER A 160 -9.96 -2.75 -29.85
C SER A 160 -11.11 -3.37 -29.03
N GLU A 161 -11.09 -3.21 -27.71
CA GLU A 161 -12.10 -3.79 -26.81
C GLU A 161 -13.46 -3.08 -26.90
N GLY A 162 -13.48 -1.79 -27.28
CA GLY A 162 -14.72 -1.02 -27.35
C GLY A 162 -15.42 -0.85 -25.99
N ARG A 163 -14.66 -0.95 -24.89
CA ARG A 163 -15.10 -0.80 -23.50
C ARG A 163 -14.31 0.28 -22.79
N ASP A 164 -14.94 0.88 -21.78
CA ASP A 164 -14.27 1.80 -20.87
C ASP A 164 -13.29 1.02 -19.98
N ILE A 165 -12.00 1.33 -20.12
CA ILE A 165 -10.93 0.85 -19.25
C ILE A 165 -10.63 1.93 -18.23
N VAL A 166 -10.74 1.57 -16.96
CA VAL A 166 -10.29 2.34 -15.81
C VAL A 166 -8.83 1.99 -15.54
N VAL A 167 -7.95 2.97 -15.56
CA VAL A 167 -6.52 2.79 -15.26
C VAL A 167 -6.31 3.13 -13.80
N ILE A 168 -5.68 2.24 -13.04
CA ILE A 168 -5.29 2.51 -11.65
C ILE A 168 -3.79 2.79 -11.61
N THR A 169 -3.44 4.04 -11.35
CA THR A 169 -2.04 4.48 -11.25
C THR A 169 -1.91 5.74 -10.39
N GLY A 170 -0.87 5.78 -9.57
CA GLY A 170 -0.42 6.98 -8.87
C GLY A 170 0.57 7.82 -9.68
N ASP A 171 1.03 7.34 -10.85
CA ASP A 171 2.07 8.00 -11.63
C ASP A 171 1.45 9.11 -12.48
N GLN A 172 1.91 10.33 -12.24
CA GLN A 172 1.37 11.52 -12.90
C GLN A 172 1.64 11.52 -14.42
N GLY A 173 2.75 10.93 -14.86
CA GLY A 173 3.08 10.80 -16.28
C GLY A 173 2.14 9.82 -16.98
N PHE A 174 1.98 8.62 -16.40
CA PHE A 174 1.08 7.59 -16.88
C PHE A 174 -0.37 8.08 -16.92
N ARG A 175 -0.82 8.72 -15.83
CA ARG A 175 -2.14 9.35 -15.69
C ARG A 175 -2.41 10.35 -16.81
N THR A 176 -1.51 11.32 -16.99
CA THR A 176 -1.70 12.39 -17.97
C THR A 176 -1.86 11.82 -19.39
N VAL A 177 -1.06 10.80 -19.75
CA VAL A 177 -1.18 10.16 -21.06
C VAL A 177 -2.52 9.44 -21.20
N CYS A 178 -2.95 8.71 -20.17
CA CYS A 178 -4.21 7.97 -20.21
C CYS A 178 -5.44 8.87 -20.32
N GLU A 179 -5.51 9.93 -19.51
CA GLU A 179 -6.60 10.91 -19.54
C GLU A 179 -6.68 11.62 -20.91
N THR A 180 -5.53 11.98 -21.50
CA THR A 180 -5.47 12.59 -22.85
C THR A 180 -6.02 11.66 -23.93
N HIS A 181 -6.00 10.34 -23.71
CA HIS A 181 -6.56 9.34 -24.62
C HIS A 181 -8.00 8.92 -24.25
N GLY A 182 -8.65 9.63 -23.32
CA GLY A 182 -10.06 9.40 -22.95
C GLY A 182 -10.29 8.22 -22.01
N MET A 183 -9.24 7.67 -21.41
CA MET A 183 -9.37 6.64 -20.37
C MET A 183 -9.70 7.28 -19.02
N THR A 184 -10.52 6.61 -18.22
CA THR A 184 -10.73 7.00 -16.81
C THR A 184 -9.50 6.61 -16.01
N VAL A 185 -8.97 7.50 -15.17
CA VAL A 185 -7.86 7.18 -14.27
C VAL A 185 -8.30 7.32 -12.81
N LEU A 186 -7.92 6.35 -11.99
CA LEU A 186 -8.07 6.35 -10.54
C LEU A 186 -6.69 6.18 -9.90
N GLU A 187 -6.48 6.77 -8.73
CA GLU A 187 -5.16 6.78 -8.08
C GLU A 187 -4.85 5.50 -7.30
N THR A 188 -5.88 4.88 -6.72
CA THR A 188 -5.74 3.74 -5.80
C THR A 188 -6.74 2.64 -6.12
N VAL A 189 -6.51 1.42 -5.60
CA VAL A 189 -7.36 0.25 -5.87
C VAL A 189 -8.78 0.48 -5.34
N GLU A 190 -8.89 1.09 -4.17
CA GLU A 190 -10.09 1.36 -3.39
C GLU A 190 -11.06 2.31 -4.09
N LYS A 191 -10.56 3.19 -4.97
CA LYS A 191 -11.42 4.09 -5.76
C LYS A 191 -12.25 3.34 -6.81
N PHE A 192 -11.80 2.17 -7.26
CA PHE A 192 -12.57 1.35 -8.20
C PHE A 192 -13.85 0.75 -7.59
N PRO A 193 -13.79 0.03 -6.45
CA PRO A 193 -14.99 -0.48 -5.80
C PRO A 193 -15.93 0.64 -5.36
N ASP A 194 -15.40 1.77 -4.89
CA ASP A 194 -16.19 2.96 -4.52
C ASP A 194 -16.99 3.51 -5.71
N LYS A 195 -16.31 3.77 -6.83
CA LYS A 195 -16.96 4.24 -8.06
C LYS A 195 -18.03 3.26 -8.56
N GLU A 196 -17.71 1.97 -8.62
CA GLU A 196 -18.65 0.95 -9.10
C GLU A 196 -19.89 0.84 -8.20
N ILE A 197 -19.70 0.89 -6.88
CA ILE A 197 -20.80 0.89 -5.91
C ILE A 197 -21.66 2.15 -6.05
N ALA A 198 -21.05 3.33 -6.15
CA ALA A 198 -21.77 4.59 -6.29
C ALA A 198 -22.64 4.63 -7.56
N GLU A 199 -22.16 4.05 -8.67
CA GLU A 199 -22.91 3.96 -9.92
C GLU A 199 -24.04 2.92 -9.85
N ARG A 200 -23.82 1.79 -9.19
CA ARG A 200 -24.77 0.67 -9.15
C ARG A 200 -25.85 0.85 -8.08
N GLU A 201 -25.48 1.35 -6.90
CA GLU A 201 -26.32 1.41 -5.70
C GLU A 201 -26.27 2.83 -5.05
N PRO A 202 -26.57 3.90 -5.80
CA PRO A 202 -26.34 5.28 -5.36
C PRO A 202 -27.07 5.65 -4.06
N LYS A 203 -28.26 5.09 -3.83
CA LYS A 203 -29.03 5.36 -2.61
C LYS A 203 -28.40 4.75 -1.37
N ILE A 204 -27.93 3.50 -1.46
CA ILE A 204 -27.33 2.81 -0.32
C ILE A 204 -25.95 3.39 -0.05
N SER A 205 -25.16 3.65 -1.11
CA SER A 205 -23.88 4.38 -1.00
C SER A 205 -24.06 5.72 -0.28
N ALA A 206 -25.03 6.55 -0.70
CA ALA A 206 -25.30 7.83 -0.03
C ALA A 206 -25.71 7.67 1.45
N HIS A 207 -26.49 6.63 1.77
CA HIS A 207 -26.87 6.33 3.15
C HIS A 207 -25.66 5.90 4.00
N VAL A 208 -24.79 5.04 3.46
CA VAL A 208 -23.53 4.63 4.12
C VAL A 208 -22.66 5.85 4.42
N LEU A 209 -22.53 6.78 3.48
CA LEU A 209 -21.76 8.03 3.68
C LEU A 209 -22.40 8.97 4.72
N ASP A 210 -23.74 9.04 4.79
CA ASP A 210 -24.43 9.76 5.88
C ASP A 210 -24.13 9.10 7.23
N CYS A 211 -24.24 7.78 7.31
CA CYS A 211 -23.93 7.02 8.51
C CYS A 211 -22.50 7.18 8.98
N PHE A 212 -21.54 7.18 8.06
CA PHE A 212 -20.15 7.50 8.36
C PHE A 212 -20.04 8.88 9.02
N LYS A 213 -20.61 9.91 8.39
CA LYS A 213 -20.56 11.29 8.90
C LYS A 213 -21.17 11.44 10.30
N ARG A 214 -22.29 10.77 10.56
CA ARG A 214 -22.94 10.74 11.90
C ARG A 214 -22.07 10.02 12.93
N SER A 215 -21.28 9.05 12.51
CA SER A 215 -20.46 8.21 13.39
C SER A 215 -19.04 8.74 13.62
N ILE A 216 -18.64 9.85 12.97
CA ILE A 216 -17.30 10.46 13.13
C ILE A 216 -16.90 10.63 14.62
N PRO A 217 -17.76 11.14 15.53
CA PRO A 217 -17.39 11.28 16.94
C PRO A 217 -17.10 9.93 17.61
N GLU A 218 -17.88 8.90 17.29
CA GLU A 218 -17.70 7.54 17.81
C GLU A 218 -16.41 6.91 17.27
N ILE A 219 -16.12 7.08 15.98
CA ILE A 219 -14.90 6.62 15.33
C ILE A 219 -13.68 7.29 15.96
N LYS A 220 -13.71 8.62 16.16
CA LYS A 220 -12.59 9.34 16.78
C LYS A 220 -12.31 8.85 18.19
N HIS A 221 -13.36 8.57 18.98
CA HIS A 221 -13.19 8.02 20.33
C HIS A 221 -12.61 6.59 20.31
N GLN A 222 -12.93 5.77 19.30
CA GLN A 222 -12.29 4.46 19.12
C GLN A 222 -10.80 4.60 18.77
N ILE A 223 -10.46 5.48 17.82
CA ILE A 223 -9.07 5.74 17.44
C ILE A 223 -8.24 6.24 18.63
N ASP A 224 -8.76 7.20 19.40
CA ASP A 224 -8.07 7.72 20.59
C ASP A 224 -7.75 6.60 21.60
N ARG A 225 -8.72 5.72 21.86
CA ARG A 225 -8.52 4.54 22.71
C ARG A 225 -7.50 3.56 22.15
N ASP A 226 -7.57 3.27 20.85
CA ASP A 226 -6.72 2.26 20.22
C ASP A 226 -5.28 2.79 20.06
N PHE A 227 -5.11 4.09 19.82
CA PHE A 227 -3.82 4.79 19.81
C PHE A 227 -3.12 4.65 21.17
N ALA A 228 -3.84 4.87 22.27
CA ALA A 228 -3.31 4.71 23.62
C ALA A 228 -2.86 3.27 23.96
N MET A 229 -3.31 2.29 23.18
CA MET A 229 -2.96 0.87 23.33
C MET A 229 -1.99 0.36 22.24
N SER A 230 -1.54 1.24 21.35
CA SER A 230 -0.66 0.90 20.24
C SER A 230 0.81 0.77 20.69
N GLY A 231 1.60 0.03 19.91
CA GLY A 231 3.05 -0.01 20.06
C GLY A 231 3.73 1.17 19.37
N PHE A 232 4.86 1.62 19.92
CA PHE A 232 5.69 2.68 19.36
C PHE A 232 7.15 2.21 19.35
N GLU A 233 7.85 2.40 18.25
CA GLU A 233 9.23 1.95 18.04
C GLU A 233 10.14 3.13 17.69
N LEU A 234 11.25 3.29 18.44
CA LEU A 234 12.30 4.23 18.10
C LEU A 234 13.23 3.57 17.07
N VAL A 235 13.28 4.11 15.85
CA VAL A 235 13.92 3.40 14.72
C VAL A 235 15.36 3.84 14.42
N ASP A 236 15.80 4.98 14.94
CA ASP A 236 17.09 5.60 14.60
C ASP A 236 18.15 5.49 15.71
N ASN A 237 17.73 5.19 16.94
CA ASN A 237 18.62 5.08 18.10
C ASN A 237 18.28 3.86 18.97
N GLU A 238 19.28 3.35 19.69
CA GLU A 238 19.05 2.33 20.72
C GLU A 238 18.37 2.97 21.94
N GLY A 239 17.06 2.80 22.05
CA GLY A 239 16.25 3.42 23.10
C GLY A 239 14.81 2.90 23.15
N GLU A 240 13.95 3.65 23.83
CA GLU A 240 12.53 3.35 24.00
C GLU A 240 11.66 4.60 23.91
N VAL A 241 10.38 4.38 23.59
CA VAL A 241 9.34 5.40 23.65
C VAL A 241 8.67 5.30 25.02
N ASP A 242 8.99 6.26 25.91
CA ASP A 242 8.54 6.29 27.31
C ASP A 242 7.05 6.59 27.44
N GLY A 243 6.46 7.30 26.46
CA GLY A 243 5.04 7.60 26.43
C GLY A 243 4.65 8.53 25.29
N THR A 244 3.34 8.56 24.99
CA THR A 244 2.79 9.34 23.89
C THR A 244 1.59 10.15 24.31
N THR A 245 1.39 11.29 23.64
CA THR A 245 0.21 12.14 23.79
C THR A 245 -0.32 12.53 22.42
N LEU A 246 -1.51 12.04 22.07
CA LEU A 246 -2.19 12.43 20.83
C LEU A 246 -2.58 13.90 20.90
N SER A 247 -2.06 14.71 19.99
CA SER A 247 -2.34 16.16 19.93
C SER A 247 -3.45 16.48 18.94
N LYS A 248 -3.53 15.74 17.82
CA LYS A 248 -4.51 15.96 16.77
C LYS A 248 -4.95 14.66 16.12
N LEU A 249 -6.24 14.58 15.80
CA LEU A 249 -6.84 13.49 15.05
C LEU A 249 -7.80 14.06 14.00
N GLU A 250 -7.45 13.87 12.74
CA GLU A 250 -8.25 14.24 11.57
C GLU A 250 -8.62 12.98 10.76
N LEU A 251 -9.84 13.00 10.24
CA LEU A 251 -10.37 11.96 9.37
C LEU A 251 -10.80 12.65 8.09
N ASP A 252 -10.53 12.02 6.95
CA ASP A 252 -11.11 12.48 5.70
C ASP A 252 -12.65 12.43 5.76
N HIS A 253 -13.28 13.43 5.16
CA HIS A 253 -14.74 13.57 5.13
C HIS A 253 -15.38 12.84 3.94
N ASP A 254 -14.55 12.32 3.03
CA ASP A 254 -14.95 11.59 1.83
C ASP A 254 -14.34 10.17 1.82
N PRO A 255 -14.85 9.24 2.64
CA PRO A 255 -14.32 7.88 2.69
C PRO A 255 -14.73 7.10 1.43
N LEU A 256 -13.94 6.10 1.07
CA LEU A 256 -14.19 5.22 -0.08
C LEU A 256 -15.04 4.02 0.34
N VAL A 257 -16.20 3.82 -0.27
CA VAL A 257 -17.07 2.68 0.02
C VAL A 257 -16.55 1.44 -0.72
N VAL A 258 -15.83 0.57 -0.03
CA VAL A 258 -15.20 -0.60 -0.66
C VAL A 258 -16.14 -1.81 -0.77
N ARG A 259 -17.08 -1.97 0.18
CA ARG A 259 -18.09 -3.04 0.16
C ARG A 259 -19.42 -2.60 0.76
N ILE A 260 -20.51 -3.08 0.18
CA ILE A 260 -21.85 -3.04 0.77
C ILE A 260 -22.39 -4.46 0.89
N ASP A 261 -22.77 -4.83 2.10
CA ASP A 261 -23.52 -6.02 2.45
C ASP A 261 -24.98 -5.64 2.80
N ARG A 262 -25.81 -6.61 3.21
CA ARG A 262 -27.24 -6.38 3.45
C ARG A 262 -27.53 -5.36 4.56
N ASN A 263 -26.75 -5.37 5.64
CA ASN A 263 -26.95 -4.58 6.85
C ASN A 263 -25.62 -4.00 7.37
N SER A 264 -24.59 -4.00 6.53
CA SER A 264 -23.32 -3.38 6.83
C SER A 264 -22.61 -2.93 5.58
N ALA A 265 -21.72 -1.98 5.71
CA ALA A 265 -20.77 -1.60 4.69
C ALA A 265 -19.37 -1.52 5.29
N ILE A 266 -18.37 -1.59 4.43
CA ILE A 266 -17.01 -1.25 4.78
C ILE A 266 -16.66 0.00 3.99
N VAL A 267 -16.16 0.99 4.71
CA VAL A 267 -15.55 2.17 4.14
C VAL A 267 -14.07 2.22 4.50
N GLU A 268 -13.27 2.78 3.62
CA GLU A 268 -11.86 3.04 3.84
C GLU A 268 -11.65 4.54 3.93
N VAL A 269 -10.98 4.99 5.00
CA VAL A 269 -10.78 6.41 5.29
C VAL A 269 -9.32 6.71 5.62
N SER A 270 -8.82 7.84 5.12
CA SER A 270 -7.53 8.38 5.53
C SER A 270 -7.64 8.98 6.94
N VAL A 271 -6.72 8.58 7.79
CA VAL A 271 -6.56 9.03 9.17
C VAL A 271 -5.23 9.77 9.26
N HIS A 272 -5.29 10.96 9.85
CA HIS A 272 -4.14 11.80 10.10
C HIS A 272 -4.00 12.02 11.61
N LEU A 273 -2.87 11.63 12.18
CA LEU A 273 -2.55 11.83 13.59
C LEU A 273 -1.33 12.75 13.70
N GLU A 274 -1.43 13.72 14.60
CA GLU A 274 -0.25 14.41 15.16
C GLU A 274 -0.16 14.00 16.64
N TYR A 275 1.05 13.70 17.11
CA TYR A 275 1.27 13.32 18.51
C TYR A 275 2.66 13.72 19.00
N GLN A 276 2.79 13.82 20.32
CA GLN A 276 4.07 13.97 20.98
C GLN A 276 4.53 12.63 21.51
N ALA A 277 5.78 12.27 21.25
CA ALA A 277 6.44 11.10 21.82
C ALA A 277 7.56 11.54 22.76
N HIS A 278 7.55 11.02 23.97
CA HIS A 278 8.66 11.13 24.91
C HIS A 278 9.56 9.93 24.69
N ILE A 279 10.81 10.17 24.31
CA ILE A 279 11.79 9.14 23.98
C ILE A 279 12.99 9.23 24.90
N SER A 280 13.59 8.08 25.16
CA SER A 280 14.86 7.96 25.83
C SER A 280 15.79 7.02 25.06
N TYR A 281 17.03 7.45 24.80
CA TYR A 281 17.98 6.65 24.02
C TYR A 281 19.42 6.83 24.47
N HIS A 282 20.26 5.85 24.16
CA HIS A 282 21.68 5.85 24.53
C HIS A 282 22.39 7.03 23.90
N ASP A 283 23.06 7.85 24.73
CA ASP A 283 23.88 8.96 24.25
C ASP A 283 25.08 8.40 23.45
N PRO A 284 25.20 8.65 22.14
CA PRO A 284 26.28 8.10 21.33
C PRO A 284 27.68 8.55 21.80
N ASP A 285 27.80 9.76 22.35
CA ASP A 285 29.07 10.33 22.82
C ASP A 285 29.47 9.76 24.19
N ALA A 286 28.50 9.27 24.96
CA ALA A 286 28.71 8.61 26.24
C ALA A 286 28.49 7.09 26.18
N THR A 287 28.53 6.50 24.98
CA THR A 287 28.37 5.05 24.78
C THR A 287 29.65 4.44 24.23
N HIS A 288 30.16 3.41 24.91
CA HIS A 288 31.39 2.72 24.51
C HIS A 288 31.14 1.25 24.24
N TYR A 289 31.52 0.78 23.04
CA TYR A 289 31.49 -0.63 22.69
C TYR A 289 32.84 -1.29 22.99
N ASP A 290 32.85 -2.21 23.96
CA ASP A 290 33.99 -3.05 24.26
C ASP A 290 33.98 -4.29 23.34
N LYS A 291 34.96 -4.36 22.43
CA LYS A 291 35.11 -5.46 21.47
C LYS A 291 35.64 -6.75 22.11
N GLU A 292 36.35 -6.69 23.23
CA GLU A 292 36.91 -7.86 23.91
C GLU A 292 35.83 -8.61 24.67
N GLU A 293 34.91 -7.88 25.31
CA GLU A 293 33.77 -8.47 26.02
C GLU A 293 32.51 -8.62 25.14
N GLY A 294 32.46 -7.92 24.01
CA GLY A 294 31.29 -7.87 23.12
C GLY A 294 30.10 -7.19 23.78
N ARG A 295 30.34 -6.15 24.59
CA ARG A 295 29.33 -5.45 25.39
C ARG A 295 29.36 -3.96 25.15
N THR A 296 28.17 -3.36 25.13
CA THR A 296 27.97 -1.91 25.10
C THR A 296 27.83 -1.38 26.53
N TYR A 297 28.64 -0.40 26.88
CA TYR A 297 28.54 0.34 28.14
C TYR A 297 27.95 1.72 27.87
N VAL A 298 26.78 1.96 28.43
CA VAL A 298 26.03 3.22 28.29
C VAL A 298 26.22 4.02 29.57
N PHE A 299 26.84 5.20 29.46
CA PHE A 299 27.13 6.06 30.61
C PHE A 299 26.17 7.24 30.72
N ASN A 300 25.41 7.55 29.67
CA ASN A 300 24.38 8.57 29.66
C ASN A 300 23.23 8.19 28.71
N THR A 301 22.04 8.71 29.01
CA THR A 301 20.83 8.56 28.20
C THR A 301 20.31 9.95 27.88
N ILE A 302 19.96 10.20 26.62
CA ILE A 302 19.31 11.43 26.18
C ILE A 302 17.80 11.23 26.33
N HIS A 303 17.11 12.23 26.88
CA HIS A 303 15.65 12.28 26.96
C HIS A 303 15.15 13.44 26.12
N GLN A 304 14.16 13.16 25.28
CA GLN A 304 13.65 14.14 24.33
C GLN A 304 12.14 13.99 24.16
N THR A 305 11.48 15.09 23.82
CA THR A 305 10.11 15.07 23.31
C THR A 305 10.16 15.44 21.83
N VAL A 306 9.61 14.59 20.98
CA VAL A 306 9.49 14.81 19.54
C VAL A 306 8.03 14.94 19.14
N GLU A 307 7.79 15.70 18.07
CA GLU A 307 6.47 15.83 17.45
C GLU A 307 6.47 14.97 16.19
N GLU A 308 5.50 14.07 16.10
CA GLU A 308 5.36 13.11 15.02
C GLU A 308 4.03 13.32 14.30
N GLU A 309 4.05 13.10 12.99
CA GLU A 309 2.90 13.19 12.10
C GLU A 309 2.82 11.90 11.29
N VAL A 310 1.64 11.28 11.27
CA VAL A 310 1.44 10.02 10.54
C VAL A 310 0.10 10.00 9.83
N ASP A 311 0.16 9.68 8.54
CA ASP A 311 -1.00 9.42 7.68
C ASP A 311 -1.08 7.94 7.36
N PHE A 312 -2.25 7.36 7.57
CA PHE A 312 -2.54 5.98 7.19
C PHE A 312 -4.01 5.81 6.82
N SER A 313 -4.31 4.70 6.15
CA SER A 313 -5.69 4.33 5.83
C SER A 313 -6.25 3.42 6.92
N SER A 314 -7.56 3.51 7.20
CA SER A 314 -8.24 2.60 8.12
C SER A 314 -9.57 2.13 7.56
N GLU A 315 -9.83 0.84 7.77
CA GLU A 315 -11.13 0.24 7.49
C GLU A 315 -12.12 0.55 8.60
N ILE A 316 -13.32 1.00 8.24
CA ILE A 316 -14.41 1.20 9.18
C ILE A 316 -15.60 0.39 8.70
N GLN A 317 -16.08 -0.48 9.58
CA GLN A 317 -17.31 -1.21 9.37
C GLN A 317 -18.47 -0.34 9.87
N ILE A 318 -19.45 -0.10 9.00
CA ILE A 318 -20.68 0.64 9.32
C ILE A 318 -21.81 -0.37 9.32
N ALA A 319 -22.40 -0.64 10.49
CA ALA A 319 -23.64 -1.38 10.60
C ALA A 319 -24.82 -0.41 10.43
N PHE A 320 -25.81 -0.79 9.61
CA PHE A 320 -27.02 -0.01 9.36
C PHE A 320 -28.24 -0.92 9.23
N ASP A 321 -29.43 -0.37 9.48
CA ASP A 321 -30.69 -1.08 9.28
C ASP A 321 -31.42 -0.49 8.07
N PRO A 322 -31.65 -1.26 6.99
CA PRO A 322 -32.42 -0.79 5.84
C PRO A 322 -33.84 -0.35 6.17
N ASP A 323 -34.42 -0.83 7.28
CA ASP A 323 -35.77 -0.51 7.73
C ASP A 323 -35.80 0.63 8.77
N ASP A 324 -34.64 1.00 9.33
CA ASP A 324 -34.48 2.11 10.28
C ASP A 324 -33.28 3.00 9.90
N GLU A 325 -33.56 4.05 9.11
CA GLU A 325 -32.55 5.01 8.63
C GLU A 325 -31.78 5.75 9.76
N SER A 326 -32.30 5.70 11.00
CA SER A 326 -31.65 6.33 12.16
C SER A 326 -30.58 5.47 12.79
N TYR A 327 -30.64 4.14 12.63
CA TYR A 327 -29.67 3.22 13.19
C TYR A 327 -28.40 3.19 12.34
N CYS A 328 -27.31 3.73 12.88
CA CYS A 328 -25.97 3.48 12.38
C CYS A 328 -24.96 3.36 13.52
N HIS A 329 -24.08 2.38 13.41
CA HIS A 329 -22.99 2.15 14.35
C HIS A 329 -21.71 1.87 13.57
N ALA A 330 -20.62 2.55 13.93
CA ALA A 330 -19.34 2.37 13.27
C ALA A 330 -18.34 1.67 14.18
N THR A 331 -17.57 0.76 13.62
CA THR A 331 -16.47 0.09 14.30
C THR A 331 -15.22 0.21 13.45
N ILE A 332 -14.14 0.71 14.04
CA ILE A 332 -12.83 0.73 13.36
C ILE A 332 -12.25 -0.69 13.33
N GLY A 333 -11.58 -1.04 12.23
CA GLY A 333 -10.73 -2.22 12.12
C GLY A 333 -9.45 -2.07 12.96
N LYS A 334 -8.32 -2.56 12.43
CA LYS A 334 -7.03 -2.36 13.08
C LYS A 334 -6.50 -0.96 12.78
N LEU A 335 -6.16 -0.20 13.82
CA LEU A 335 -5.45 1.06 13.66
C LEU A 335 -4.07 0.81 13.04
N ASN A 336 -3.67 1.62 12.05
CA ASN A 336 -2.39 1.52 11.35
C ASN A 336 -2.08 0.10 10.79
N ASP A 337 -3.11 -0.63 10.33
CA ASP A 337 -3.03 -2.04 9.91
C ASP A 337 -2.51 -3.00 11.00
N GLY A 338 -2.47 -2.56 12.26
CA GLY A 338 -1.88 -3.27 13.39
C GLY A 338 -0.36 -3.19 13.45
N ARG A 339 0.27 -2.26 12.74
CA ARG A 339 1.69 -1.95 12.84
C ARG A 339 1.95 -0.96 13.98
N ASP A 340 3.13 -1.06 14.57
CA ASP A 340 3.62 -0.09 15.53
C ASP A 340 3.88 1.26 14.83
N PHE A 341 3.79 2.34 15.59
CA PHE A 341 4.13 3.68 15.12
C PHE A 341 5.63 3.89 15.25
N GLU A 342 6.29 4.21 14.14
CA GLU A 342 7.71 4.55 14.14
C GLU A 342 7.90 5.99 14.66
N VAL A 343 8.90 6.19 15.50
CA VAL A 343 9.29 7.48 16.08
C VAL A 343 10.77 7.70 15.78
N THR A 344 11.17 8.93 15.46
CA THR A 344 12.55 9.30 15.16
C THR A 344 13.02 10.41 16.10
N ALA A 345 14.25 10.34 16.61
CA ALA A 345 14.81 11.45 17.39
C ALA A 345 15.09 12.67 16.48
N ASN A 346 15.04 13.89 17.02
CA ASN A 346 15.51 15.03 16.22
C ASN A 346 17.04 14.94 16.07
N GLU A 347 17.54 15.03 14.83
CA GLU A 347 18.96 15.25 14.59
C GLU A 347 19.36 16.62 15.15
N GLU A 348 20.03 16.67 16.30
CA GLU A 348 20.77 17.87 16.71
C GLU A 348 21.98 18.00 15.77
N TYR A 349 21.86 18.86 14.74
CA TYR A 349 23.00 19.34 13.98
C TYR A 349 23.94 20.10 14.94
N TYR A 350 24.93 19.42 15.51
CA TYR A 350 26.04 20.03 16.24
C TYR A 350 27.13 20.56 15.30
#